data_AF-A0A094EQ06-F1
#
_entry.id   AF-A0A094EQ06-F1
#
_cell.length_a   1.000
_cell.length_b   1.000
_cell.length_c   1.000
_cell.angle_alpha   90.00
_cell.angle_beta   90.00
_cell.angle_gamma   90.00
#
_symmetry.space_group_name_H-M   'P 1'
#
loop_
_entity.id
_entity.type
_entity.pdbx_description
1 polymer ?
#
loop_
_entity_poly.entity_id
_entity_poly.type
_entity_poly.pdbx_seq_one_letter_code
_entity_poly.pdbx_strand_id
1 'polypeptide(L)'
;MPQPTQAQSSNQEDRLLLAIQALKEHQFKSVRAAALSYDVPRMTLSRRMNGMASRRDSIPNLQKLTPYEESALVRYILDLDSRGFPPRPQAVQEMADLLLSERGESSVGKN
;
A
#
# COMPACT_ATOMS: atom_id res chain seq x y z
N MET A 1 -7.30 -36.65 -4.83
CA MET A 1 -7.22 -35.38 -4.09
C MET A 1 -6.21 -34.50 -4.80
N PRO A 2 -6.60 -33.40 -5.47
CA PRO A 2 -5.62 -32.52 -6.08
C PRO A 2 -4.93 -31.75 -4.95
N GLN A 3 -3.61 -31.85 -4.86
CA GLN A 3 -2.83 -31.00 -3.97
C GLN A 3 -2.78 -29.60 -4.60
N PRO A 4 -2.98 -28.51 -3.83
CA PRO A 4 -2.76 -27.18 -4.36
C PRO A 4 -1.26 -27.05 -4.64
N THR A 5 -0.94 -26.88 -5.92
CA THR A 5 0.38 -26.57 -6.44
C THR A 5 1.04 -25.57 -5.51
N GLN A 6 2.14 -25.96 -4.87
CA GLN A 6 2.95 -25.08 -4.06
C GLN A 6 3.49 -23.96 -4.95
N ALA A 7 2.73 -22.87 -5.03
CA ALA A 7 3.24 -21.62 -5.52
C ALA A 7 4.28 -21.20 -4.49
N GLN A 8 5.54 -21.34 -4.89
CA GLN A 8 6.69 -20.61 -4.35
C GLN A 8 6.45 -19.10 -4.58
N SER A 9 5.36 -18.54 -4.05
CA SER A 9 5.17 -17.10 -3.96
C SER A 9 5.91 -16.66 -2.70
N SER A 10 7.02 -15.96 -2.91
CA SER A 10 7.76 -15.29 -1.85
C SER A 10 6.90 -14.21 -1.14
N ASN A 11 5.76 -13.84 -1.72
CA ASN A 11 4.82 -12.89 -1.15
C ASN A 11 3.71 -13.59 -0.36
N GLN A 12 3.65 -13.32 0.94
CA GLN A 12 2.57 -13.72 1.85
C GLN A 12 1.19 -13.25 1.38
N GLU A 13 1.12 -12.11 0.68
CA GLU A 13 -0.09 -11.51 0.15
C GLU A 13 -0.74 -12.38 -0.94
N ASP A 14 0.06 -12.93 -1.85
CA ASP A 14 -0.43 -13.78 -2.93
C ASP A 14 -1.06 -15.06 -2.37
N ARG A 15 -0.47 -15.64 -1.31
CA ARG A 15 -1.04 -16.81 -0.62
C ARG A 15 -2.36 -16.49 0.07
N LEU A 16 -2.50 -15.28 0.64
CA LEU A 16 -3.76 -14.82 1.23
C LEU A 16 -4.85 -14.70 0.16
N LEU A 17 -4.54 -14.14 -1.01
CA LEU A 17 -5.49 -14.01 -2.12
C LEU A 17 -5.93 -15.37 -2.64
N LEU A 18 -4.99 -16.31 -2.82
CA LEU A 18 -5.29 -17.70 -3.21
C LEU A 18 -6.17 -18.41 -2.17
N ALA A 19 -5.87 -18.24 -0.87
CA ALA A 19 -6.67 -18.81 0.20
C ALA A 19 -8.10 -18.26 0.24
N ILE A 20 -8.28 -16.96 -0.05
CA ILE A 20 -9.60 -16.33 -0.16
C ILE A 20 -10.36 -16.91 -1.36
N GLN A 21 -9.70 -17.05 -2.51
CA GLN A 21 -10.32 -17.62 -3.70
C GLN A 21 -10.78 -19.06 -3.46
N ALA A 22 -9.92 -19.91 -2.87
CA ALA A 22 -10.29 -21.29 -2.56
C ALA A 22 -11.44 -21.41 -1.54
N LEU A 23 -11.55 -20.46 -0.61
CA LEU A 23 -12.71 -20.37 0.29
C LEU A 23 -14.00 -20.00 -0.46
N LYS A 24 -13.93 -19.06 -1.42
CA LYS A 24 -15.06 -18.68 -2.28
C LYS A 24 -15.49 -19.82 -3.21
N GLU A 25 -14.55 -20.62 -3.69
CA GLU A 25 -14.80 -21.83 -4.47
C GLU A 25 -15.25 -23.03 -3.63
N HIS A 26 -15.53 -22.82 -2.33
CA HIS A 26 -15.97 -23.86 -1.38
C HIS A 26 -15.02 -25.06 -1.26
N GLN A 27 -13.74 -24.91 -1.62
CA GLN A 27 -12.73 -25.97 -1.48
C GLN A 27 -12.43 -26.30 0.00
N PHE A 28 -12.64 -25.32 0.89
CA PHE A 28 -12.44 -25.47 2.33
C PHE A 28 -13.71 -25.13 3.11
N LYS A 29 -14.04 -25.96 4.10
CA LYS A 29 -15.20 -25.74 4.99
C LYS A 29 -14.98 -24.68 6.06
N SER A 30 -13.73 -24.26 6.28
CA SER A 30 -13.40 -23.27 7.29
C SER A 30 -12.18 -22.44 6.93
N VAL A 31 -12.18 -21.19 7.41
CA VAL A 31 -11.02 -20.28 7.32
C VAL A 31 -9.77 -20.89 7.98
N ARG A 32 -9.93 -21.75 9.00
CA ARG A 32 -8.80 -22.43 9.67
C ARG A 32 -8.13 -23.43 8.74
N ALA A 33 -8.93 -24.21 8.01
CA ALA A 33 -8.43 -25.23 7.10
C ALA A 33 -7.70 -24.59 5.90
N ALA A 34 -8.27 -23.52 5.33
CA ALA A 34 -7.61 -22.75 4.28
C ALA A 34 -6.30 -22.11 4.77
N ALA A 35 -6.32 -21.45 5.94
CA ALA A 35 -5.13 -20.83 6.52
C ALA A 35 -3.97 -21.83 6.73
N LEU A 36 -4.28 -23.03 7.20
CA LEU A 36 -3.28 -24.09 7.38
C LEU A 36 -2.74 -24.62 6.04
N SER A 37 -3.62 -24.78 5.04
CA SER A 37 -3.25 -25.33 3.73
C SER A 37 -2.38 -24.38 2.91
N TYR A 38 -2.60 -23.07 3.05
CA TYR A 38 -1.84 -22.03 2.35
C TYR A 38 -0.70 -21.42 3.19
N ASP A 39 -0.45 -21.95 4.39
CA ASP A 39 0.58 -21.46 5.33
C ASP A 39 0.48 -19.95 5.59
N VAL A 40 -0.72 -19.48 5.96
CA VAL A 40 -0.99 -18.07 6.30
C VAL A 40 -1.62 -17.94 7.68
N PRO A 41 -1.33 -16.87 8.44
CA PRO A 41 -1.98 -16.64 9.73
C PRO A 41 -3.50 -16.46 9.57
N ARG A 42 -4.27 -17.26 10.32
CA ARG A 42 -5.75 -17.22 10.30
C ARG A 42 -6.32 -15.81 10.53
N MET A 43 -5.72 -15.05 11.45
CA MET A 43 -6.17 -13.68 11.74
C MET A 43 -5.96 -12.74 10.56
N THR A 44 -4.86 -12.89 9.82
CA THR A 44 -4.58 -12.09 8.62
C THR A 44 -5.56 -12.45 7.50
N LEU A 45 -5.81 -13.75 7.29
CA LEU A 45 -6.80 -14.23 6.32
C LEU A 45 -8.21 -13.70 6.60
N SER A 46 -8.64 -13.73 7.86
CA SER A 46 -9.95 -13.21 8.26
C SER A 46 -10.06 -11.69 8.09
N ARG A 47 -9.01 -10.94 8.43
CA ARG A 47 -8.97 -9.47 8.20
C ARG A 47 -9.06 -9.14 6.72
N ARG A 48 -8.34 -9.88 5.87
CA ARG A 48 -8.33 -9.68 4.43
C ARG A 48 -9.68 -10.02 3.80
N MET A 49 -10.35 -11.08 4.27
CA MET A 49 -11.74 -11.39 3.88
C MET A 49 -12.73 -10.28 4.25
N ASN A 50 -12.51 -9.61 5.39
CA ASN A 50 -13.33 -8.49 5.85
C ASN A 50 -13.01 -7.16 5.14
N GLY A 51 -12.25 -7.20 4.03
CA GLY A 51 -11.95 -6.02 3.22
C GLY A 51 -10.77 -5.18 3.71
N MET A 52 -10.01 -5.65 4.70
CA MET A 52 -8.81 -4.92 5.14
C MET A 52 -7.74 -4.93 4.04
N ALA A 53 -7.28 -3.74 3.64
CA ALA A 53 -6.19 -3.58 2.70
C ALA A 53 -4.87 -4.14 3.26
N SER A 54 -3.96 -4.60 2.39
CA SER A 54 -2.60 -4.90 2.83
C SER A 54 -1.93 -3.61 3.25
N ARG A 55 -0.96 -3.66 4.16
CA ARG A 55 -0.21 -2.46 4.56
C ARG A 55 0.48 -1.80 3.35
N ARG A 56 0.89 -2.59 2.35
CA ARG A 56 1.49 -2.09 1.10
C ARG A 56 0.50 -1.28 0.24
N ASP A 57 -0.78 -1.65 0.28
CA ASP A 57 -1.83 -1.04 -0.54
C ASP A 57 -2.60 0.04 0.24
N SER A 58 -2.36 0.16 1.55
CA SER A 58 -3.09 1.08 2.43
C SER A 58 -2.44 2.46 2.42
N ILE A 59 -3.26 3.50 2.29
CA ILE A 59 -2.84 4.89 2.48
C ILE A 59 -2.35 5.07 3.92
N PRO A 60 -1.12 5.56 4.16
CA PRO A 60 -0.64 5.84 5.51
C PRO A 60 -1.52 6.90 6.20
N ASN A 61 -1.86 6.66 7.48
CA ASN A 61 -2.77 7.53 8.25
C ASN A 61 -2.34 9.01 8.36
N LEU A 62 -1.07 9.33 8.06
CA LEU A 62 -0.50 10.68 8.15
C LEU A 62 -0.11 11.25 6.78
N GLN A 63 -0.52 10.60 5.68
CA GLN A 63 -0.27 11.11 4.33
C GLN A 63 -1.23 12.27 4.04
N LYS A 64 -0.72 13.51 4.10
CA LYS A 64 -1.49 14.73 3.77
C LYS A 64 -1.63 14.99 2.27
N LEU A 65 -0.58 14.62 1.52
CA LEU A 65 -0.51 14.81 0.08
C LEU A 65 -1.17 13.63 -0.64
N THR A 66 -1.87 13.91 -1.73
CA THR A 66 -2.39 12.85 -2.61
C THR A 66 -1.25 12.23 -3.43
N PRO A 67 -1.40 10.99 -3.94
CA PRO A 67 -0.40 10.39 -4.83
C PRO A 67 -0.08 11.24 -6.05
N TYR A 68 -1.05 12.03 -6.53
CA TYR A 68 -0.85 12.98 -7.63
C TYR A 68 0.01 14.17 -7.21
N GLU A 69 -0.26 14.77 -6.05
CA GLU A 69 0.54 15.87 -5.48
C GLU A 69 1.98 15.41 -5.19
N GLU A 70 2.17 14.20 -4.65
CA GLU A 70 3.50 13.62 -4.46
C GLU A 70 4.24 13.42 -5.80
N SER A 71 3.53 12.97 -6.84
CA SER A 71 4.11 12.82 -8.18
C SER A 71 4.56 14.16 -8.78
N ALA A 72 3.76 15.22 -8.57
CA ALA A 72 4.12 16.58 -8.98
C ALA A 72 5.36 17.09 -8.23
N LEU A 73 5.44 16.81 -6.94
CA LEU A 73 6.58 17.17 -6.09
C LEU A 73 7.87 16.44 -6.48
N VAL A 74 7.78 15.14 -6.81
CA VAL A 74 8.91 14.38 -7.37
C VAL A 74 9.40 14.99 -8.68
N ARG A 75 8.47 15.35 -9.58
CA ARG A 75 8.81 15.99 -10.85
C ARG A 75 9.47 17.35 -10.65
N TYR A 76 9.01 18.13 -9.68
CA TYR A 76 9.64 19.39 -9.29
C TYR A 76 11.08 19.20 -8.79
N ILE A 77 11.32 18.21 -7.93
CA ILE A 77 12.68 17.89 -7.44
C ILE A 77 13.61 17.49 -8.59
N LEU A 78 13.14 16.65 -9.51
CA LEU A 78 13.91 16.23 -10.69
C LEU A 78 14.21 17.40 -11.63
N ASP A 79 13.26 18.32 -11.80
CA ASP A 79 13.46 19.54 -12.60
C ASP A 79 14.52 20.47 -11.95
N LEU A 80 14.50 20.64 -10.63
CA LEU A 80 15.54 21.38 -9.91
C LEU A 80 16.94 20.78 -10.14
N ASP A 81 17.07 19.46 -9.97
CA ASP A 81 18.34 18.74 -10.16
C ASP A 81 18.84 18.86 -11.61
N SER A 82 17.94 18.71 -12.59
CA SER A 82 18.28 18.84 -14.01
C SER A 82 18.82 20.21 -14.40
N ARG A 83 18.41 21.27 -13.67
CA ARG A 83 18.85 22.65 -13.86
C ARG A 83 20.12 22.99 -13.07
N GLY A 84 20.70 22.02 -12.36
CA GLY A 84 21.87 22.20 -11.51
C GLY A 84 21.56 22.89 -10.18
N PHE A 85 20.29 22.99 -9.78
CA PHE A 85 19.91 23.52 -8.47
C PHE A 85 19.70 22.36 -7.50
N PRO A 86 20.52 22.25 -6.44
CA PRO A 86 20.33 21.19 -5.45
C PRO A 86 18.99 21.37 -4.73
N PRO A 87 18.12 20.36 -4.67
CA PRO A 87 16.82 20.46 -4.01
C PRO A 87 17.02 20.69 -2.51
N ARG A 88 16.60 21.85 -2.02
CA ARG A 88 16.63 22.18 -0.59
C ARG A 88 15.35 21.69 0.08
N PRO A 89 15.41 21.11 1.29
CA PRO A 89 14.21 20.68 2.02
C PRO A 89 13.16 21.80 2.17
N GLN A 90 13.62 23.04 2.37
CA GLN A 90 12.74 24.20 2.46
C GLN A 90 11.97 24.47 1.15
N ALA A 91 12.64 24.42 0.00
CA ALA A 91 11.99 24.65 -1.30
C ALA A 91 10.96 23.54 -1.62
N VAL A 92 11.27 22.31 -1.23
CA VAL A 92 10.34 21.17 -1.36
C VAL A 92 9.14 21.36 -0.43
N GLN A 93 9.36 21.82 0.80
CA GLN A 93 8.28 22.13 1.74
C GLN A 93 7.39 23.27 1.23
N GLU A 94 7.97 24.36 0.73
CA GLU A 94 7.22 25.49 0.15
C GLU A 94 6.36 25.03 -1.04
N MET A 95 6.88 24.16 -1.90
CA MET A 95 6.11 23.57 -3.00
C MET A 95 4.97 22.67 -2.50
N ALA A 96 5.21 21.86 -1.45
CA ALA A 96 4.17 21.03 -0.85
C ALA A 96 3.07 21.88 -0.19
N ASP A 97 3.47 22.94 0.53
CA ASP A 97 2.56 23.88 1.17
C ASP A 97 1.73 24.64 0.13
N LEU A 98 2.34 25.01 -1.01
CA LEU A 98 1.62 25.59 -2.13
C LEU A 98 0.53 24.64 -2.66
N LEU A 99 0.87 23.36 -2.90
CA LEU A 99 -0.09 22.35 -3.35
C LEU A 99 -1.25 22.15 -2.36
N LEU A 100 -0.96 22.16 -1.05
CA LEU A 100 -1.98 22.06 0.00
C LEU A 100 -2.84 23.32 0.08
N SER A 101 -2.24 24.51 -0.08
CA SER A 101 -2.96 25.78 -0.04
C SER A 101 -3.98 25.92 -1.18
N GLU A 102 -3.64 25.43 -2.37
CA GLU A 102 -4.58 25.35 -3.51
C GLU A 102 -5.80 24.48 -3.20
N ARG A 103 -5.64 23.48 -2.32
CA ARG A 103 -6.74 22.62 -1.85
C ARG A 103 -7.51 23.20 -0.65
N GLY A 104 -7.06 24.33 -0.10
CA GLY A 104 -7.61 24.92 1.13
C GLY A 104 -7.21 24.19 2.41
N GLU A 105 -6.10 23.45 2.38
CA GLU A 105 -5.61 22.65 3.50
C GLU A 105 -4.52 23.36 4.31
N SER A 106 -4.32 22.87 5.55
CA SER A 106 -3.23 23.34 6.41
C SER A 106 -1.86 22.86 5.94
N SER A 107 -0.83 23.68 6.16
CA SER A 107 0.56 23.37 5.80
C SER A 107 1.08 22.03 6.35
N VAL A 108 2.13 21.52 5.72
CA VAL A 108 2.81 20.30 6.15
C VAL A 108 3.38 20.52 7.56
N GLY A 109 3.28 19.49 8.41
CA GLY A 109 3.84 19.54 9.76
C GLY A 109 5.36 19.73 9.72
N LYS A 110 5.90 20.50 10.67
CA LYS A 110 7.35 20.62 10.86
C LYS A 110 7.85 19.40 11.63
N ASN A 111 8.85 18.71 11.10
CA ASN A 111 9.57 17.62 11.77
C ASN A 111 10.77 18.17 12.55
#